data_AF-A0A965I8J3-F1
#
_entry.id   AF-A0A965I8J3-F1
#
_cell.length_a   1.000
_cell.length_b   1.000
_cell.length_c   1.000
_cell.angle_alpha   90.00
_cell.angle_beta   90.00
_cell.angle_gamma   90.00
#
_symmetry.space_group_name_H-M   'P 1'
#
loop_
_entity.id
_entity.type
_entity.pdbx_description
1 polymer ?
#
loop_
_entity_poly.entity_id
_entity_poly.type
_entity_poly.pdbx_seq_one_letter_code
_entity_poly.pdbx_strand_id
1 'polypeptide(L)'
;MVEVLHKLSKTMKNINHKIFFGITALLLGFMTTQVSAEVRPYKFKCQLHGTIPDLEDKPLKPAQVKVEIRTIGVNIYLTIQGPQPYDMFISTLVTDKFTGKNITSSSAMGIKSTDNETKYEREVKIARESLVLSGSTDILYRKQKVKAVFEGDCLRDS
;
A
#
# COMPACT_ATOMS: atom_id res chain seq x y z
N MET A 1 23.11 45.73 -60.00
CA MET A 1 23.29 45.21 -58.62
C MET A 1 22.06 45.38 -57.71
N VAL A 2 20.89 45.80 -58.22
CA VAL A 2 19.69 46.11 -57.39
C VAL A 2 18.54 45.09 -57.57
N GLU A 3 18.43 44.41 -58.71
CA GLU A 3 17.35 43.43 -58.96
C GLU A 3 17.50 42.09 -58.23
N VAL A 4 18.72 41.68 -57.87
CA VAL A 4 18.95 40.40 -57.17
C VAL A 4 18.55 40.49 -55.69
N LEU A 5 18.73 41.65 -55.06
CA LEU A 5 18.40 41.88 -53.65
C LEU A 5 16.89 41.94 -53.39
N HIS A 6 16.10 42.44 -54.34
CA HIS A 6 14.65 42.54 -54.18
C HIS A 6 13.95 41.17 -54.30
N LYS A 7 14.53 40.22 -55.07
CA LYS A 7 14.02 38.86 -55.23
C LYS A 7 14.31 37.95 -54.03
N LEU A 8 15.39 38.21 -53.29
CA LEU A 8 15.73 37.48 -52.07
C LEU A 8 14.85 37.88 -50.87
N SER A 9 14.48 39.17 -50.76
CA SER A 9 13.61 39.67 -49.68
C SER A 9 12.18 39.09 -49.71
N LYS A 10 11.59 38.94 -50.90
CA LYS A 10 10.23 38.37 -51.05
C LYS A 10 10.19 36.85 -50.77
N THR A 11 11.28 36.13 -51.01
CA THR A 11 11.33 34.68 -50.79
C THR A 11 11.46 34.30 -49.31
N MET A 12 12.10 35.15 -48.48
CA MET A 12 12.27 34.88 -47.04
C MET A 12 11.00 35.14 -46.19
N LYS A 13 10.05 35.96 -46.67
CA LYS A 13 8.83 36.29 -45.90
C LYS A 13 7.75 35.20 -45.98
N ASN A 14 7.79 34.32 -46.99
CA ASN A 14 6.77 33.30 -47.24
C ASN A 14 7.12 31.92 -46.62
N ILE A 15 8.38 31.74 -46.20
CA ILE A 15 8.88 30.50 -45.59
C ILE A 15 8.58 30.46 -44.07
N ASN A 16 8.50 31.61 -43.41
CA ASN A 16 8.28 31.71 -41.97
C ASN A 16 6.88 31.28 -41.50
N HIS A 17 5.84 31.36 -42.34
CA HIS A 17 4.48 31.02 -41.91
C HIS A 17 4.18 29.50 -42.00
N LYS A 18 4.76 28.81 -43.00
CA LYS A 18 4.56 27.36 -43.20
C LYS A 18 5.38 26.52 -42.23
N ILE A 19 6.58 26.98 -41.87
CA ILE A 19 7.43 26.28 -40.89
C ILE A 19 6.88 26.45 -39.47
N PHE A 20 6.33 27.61 -39.13
CA PHE A 20 5.75 27.84 -37.81
C PHE A 20 4.49 26.99 -37.58
N PHE A 21 3.60 26.83 -38.58
CA PHE A 21 2.42 25.97 -38.46
C PHE A 21 2.72 24.45 -38.55
N GLY A 22 3.80 24.04 -39.22
CA GLY A 22 4.20 22.64 -39.32
C GLY A 22 4.80 22.08 -38.01
N ILE A 23 5.49 22.92 -37.24
CA ILE A 23 6.16 22.51 -36.00
C ILE A 23 5.16 22.42 -34.83
N THR A 24 4.13 23.26 -34.78
CA THR A 24 3.09 23.19 -33.72
C THR A 24 2.22 21.94 -33.83
N ALA A 25 1.99 21.41 -35.04
CA ALA A 25 1.21 20.18 -35.23
C ALA A 25 1.98 18.90 -34.85
N LEU A 26 3.32 18.91 -34.89
CA LEU A 26 4.14 17.75 -34.55
C LEU A 26 4.35 17.58 -33.02
N LEU A 27 4.19 18.66 -32.24
CA LEU A 27 4.38 18.66 -30.78
C LEU A 27 3.11 18.27 -29.99
N LEU A 28 1.94 18.23 -30.63
CA LEU A 28 0.67 17.85 -29.99
C LEU A 28 0.39 16.32 -30.05
N GLY A 29 1.20 15.53 -30.75
CA GLY A 29 0.99 14.09 -30.94
C GLY A 29 1.63 13.18 -29.88
N PHE A 30 2.44 13.70 -28.96
CA PHE A 30 3.25 12.89 -28.05
C PHE A 30 2.79 12.85 -26.58
N MET A 31 1.64 13.46 -26.23
CA MET A 31 1.31 13.77 -24.83
C MET A 31 0.16 12.97 -24.19
N THR A 32 -0.27 11.83 -24.74
CA THR A 32 -1.30 11.00 -24.07
C THR A 32 -0.98 9.51 -24.12
N THR A 33 0.07 9.10 -23.43
CA THR A 33 0.10 7.74 -22.86
C THR A 33 0.31 7.88 -21.37
N GLN A 34 -0.76 8.24 -20.66
CA GLN A 34 -0.81 8.09 -19.21
C GLN A 34 -0.76 6.58 -18.95
N VAL A 35 0.44 6.05 -18.69
CA VAL A 35 0.61 4.70 -18.15
C VAL A 35 -0.05 4.70 -16.79
N SER A 36 -1.29 4.21 -16.71
CA SER A 36 -1.92 3.88 -15.44
C SER A 36 -1.12 2.74 -14.82
N ALA A 37 -0.20 3.06 -13.92
CA ALA A 37 0.43 2.06 -13.08
C ALA A 37 -0.66 1.44 -12.20
N GLU A 38 -1.13 0.24 -12.56
CA GLU A 38 -1.98 -0.57 -11.69
C GLU A 38 -1.20 -0.89 -10.41
N VAL A 39 -1.49 -0.19 -9.31
CA VAL A 39 -0.96 -0.56 -8.00
C VAL A 39 -1.67 -1.84 -7.56
N ARG A 40 -1.07 -2.99 -7.86
CA ARG A 40 -1.57 -4.28 -7.40
C ARG A 40 -1.27 -4.45 -5.91
N PRO A 41 -2.25 -4.91 -5.11
CA PRO A 41 -2.01 -5.21 -3.70
C PRO A 41 -0.94 -6.30 -3.55
N TYR A 42 -0.10 -6.16 -2.54
CA TYR A 42 0.85 -7.21 -2.17
C TYR A 42 0.11 -8.30 -1.40
N LYS A 43 0.19 -9.53 -1.90
CA LYS A 43 -0.50 -10.68 -1.33
C LYS A 43 0.48 -11.73 -0.82
N PHE A 44 0.20 -12.25 0.37
CA PHE A 44 0.98 -13.31 1.00
C PHE A 44 0.05 -14.39 1.55
N LYS A 45 0.57 -15.61 1.67
CA LYS A 45 -0.03 -16.68 2.46
C LYS A 45 0.89 -16.96 3.64
N CYS A 46 0.36 -16.90 4.86
CA CYS A 46 1.15 -17.12 6.07
C CYS A 46 0.60 -18.31 6.84
N GLN A 47 1.48 -19.09 7.48
CA GLN A 47 1.10 -20.16 8.39
C GLN A 47 1.26 -19.68 9.82
N LEU A 48 0.16 -19.23 10.44
CA LEU A 48 0.20 -18.60 11.75
C LEU A 48 0.00 -19.59 12.89
N HIS A 49 0.75 -19.36 13.95
CA HIS A 49 0.60 -19.96 15.27
C HIS A 49 0.40 -18.82 16.26
N GLY A 50 -0.33 -19.07 17.35
CA GLY A 50 -0.55 -18.03 18.34
C GLY A 50 -0.86 -18.58 19.71
N THR A 51 -0.80 -17.69 20.69
CA THR A 51 -1.07 -18.00 22.11
C THR A 51 -1.85 -16.86 22.74
N ILE A 52 -2.43 -17.12 23.91
CA ILE A 52 -3.01 -16.10 24.79
C ILE A 52 -2.15 -16.07 26.06
N PRO A 53 -1.20 -15.13 26.20
CA PRO A 53 -0.24 -15.12 27.31
C PRO A 53 -0.91 -15.05 28.68
N ASP A 54 -1.99 -14.27 28.82
CA ASP A 54 -2.73 -14.11 30.08
C ASP A 54 -3.44 -15.41 30.55
N LEU A 55 -3.44 -16.46 29.73
CA LEU A 55 -4.06 -17.75 30.00
C LEU A 55 -3.02 -18.88 29.96
N GLU A 56 -1.87 -18.68 30.61
CA GLU A 56 -0.77 -19.66 30.65
C GLU A 56 -0.31 -20.06 29.24
N ASP A 57 -0.14 -19.06 28.37
CA ASP A 57 0.24 -19.24 26.97
C ASP A 57 -0.66 -20.22 26.21
N LYS A 58 -1.96 -20.24 26.55
CA LYS A 58 -2.95 -21.12 25.92
C LYS A 58 -2.82 -21.05 24.39
N PRO A 59 -2.55 -22.17 23.71
CA PRO A 59 -2.34 -22.16 22.27
C PRO A 59 -3.64 -21.90 21.52
N LEU A 60 -3.54 -21.08 20.48
CA LEU A 60 -4.54 -20.92 19.46
C LEU A 60 -4.35 -22.01 18.40
N LYS A 61 -5.45 -22.41 17.76
CA LYS A 61 -5.37 -23.36 16.64
C LYS A 61 -4.53 -22.73 15.53
N PRO A 62 -3.48 -23.41 15.01
CA PRO A 62 -2.73 -22.89 13.88
C PRO A 62 -3.60 -22.76 12.63
N ALA A 63 -3.34 -21.77 11.80
CA ALA A 63 -4.13 -21.51 10.60
C ALA A 63 -3.29 -20.91 9.47
N GLN A 64 -3.59 -21.34 8.25
CA GLN A 64 -3.15 -20.63 7.07
C GLN A 64 -4.06 -19.42 6.85
N VAL A 65 -3.46 -18.25 6.62
CA VAL A 65 -4.17 -17.00 6.37
C VAL A 65 -3.69 -16.36 5.07
N LYS A 66 -4.56 -15.56 4.45
CA LYS A 66 -4.19 -14.70 3.32
C LYS A 66 -4.01 -13.28 3.84
N VAL A 67 -2.88 -12.68 3.52
CA VAL A 67 -2.55 -11.31 3.90
C VAL A 67 -2.55 -10.45 2.65
N GLU A 68 -3.24 -9.33 2.71
CA GLU A 68 -3.29 -8.35 1.63
C GLU A 68 -2.89 -6.98 2.15
N ILE A 69 -1.90 -6.37 1.51
CA ILE A 69 -1.41 -5.03 1.84
C ILE A 69 -1.70 -4.07 0.68
N ARG A 70 -2.30 -2.93 1.03
CA ARG A 70 -2.57 -1.82 0.12
C ARG A 70 -2.05 -0.52 0.70
N THR A 71 -1.57 0.36 -0.17
CA THR A 71 -1.19 1.72 0.19
C THR A 71 -2.05 2.68 -0.60
N ILE A 72 -2.72 3.61 0.09
CA ILE A 72 -3.55 4.66 -0.52
C ILE A 72 -3.11 5.99 0.07
N GLY A 73 -2.49 6.84 -0.75
CA GLY A 73 -1.82 8.04 -0.29
C GLY A 73 -0.72 7.68 0.72
N VAL A 74 -0.78 8.28 1.92
CA VAL A 74 0.17 8.04 3.01
C VAL A 74 -0.24 6.89 3.93
N ASN A 75 -1.43 6.30 3.71
CA ASN A 75 -1.99 5.30 4.61
C ASN A 75 -1.72 3.88 4.12
N ILE A 76 -1.45 2.99 5.08
CA ILE A 76 -1.27 1.56 4.85
C ILE A 76 -2.51 0.84 5.37
N TYR A 77 -3.01 -0.10 4.57
CA TYR A 77 -4.15 -0.96 4.87
C TYR A 77 -3.69 -2.40 4.77
N LEU A 78 -3.97 -3.19 5.80
CA LEU A 78 -3.62 -4.60 5.87
C LEU A 78 -4.86 -5.39 6.27
N THR A 79 -5.18 -6.39 5.46
CA THR A 79 -6.25 -7.36 5.72
C THR A 79 -5.63 -8.73 5.89
N ILE A 80 -5.93 -9.41 7.00
CA ILE A 80 -5.63 -10.82 7.23
C ILE A 80 -6.95 -11.56 7.16
N GLN A 81 -7.07 -12.49 6.22
CA GLN A 81 -8.24 -13.34 6.05
C GLN A 81 -7.93 -14.74 6.56
N GLY A 82 -8.65 -15.19 7.58
CA GLY A 82 -8.43 -16.47 8.23
C GLY A 82 -9.58 -16.85 9.16
N PRO A 83 -9.40 -17.85 10.04
CA PRO A 83 -10.30 -18.05 11.15
C PRO A 83 -10.04 -17.03 12.26
N GLN A 84 -11.07 -16.71 13.05
CA GLN A 84 -10.91 -15.95 14.29
C GLN A 84 -9.96 -16.71 15.25
N PRO A 85 -9.03 -16.03 15.95
CA PRO A 85 -8.88 -14.57 16.05
C PRO A 85 -7.91 -13.93 15.04
N TYR A 86 -7.40 -14.67 14.05
CA TYR A 86 -6.43 -14.13 13.08
C TYR A 86 -7.07 -13.22 12.01
N ASP A 87 -8.37 -13.40 11.77
CA ASP A 87 -9.13 -12.59 10.82
C ASP A 87 -9.26 -11.14 11.30
N MET A 88 -8.60 -10.21 10.60
CA MET A 88 -8.56 -8.82 11.00
C MET A 88 -8.30 -7.86 9.85
N PHE A 89 -8.77 -6.63 10.05
CA PHE A 89 -8.42 -5.46 9.25
C PHE A 89 -7.73 -4.43 10.14
N ILE A 90 -6.61 -3.90 9.66
CA ILE A 90 -5.83 -2.89 10.38
C ILE A 90 -5.33 -1.84 9.38
N SER A 91 -5.37 -0.57 9.79
CA SER A 91 -4.87 0.52 8.94
C SER A 91 -4.22 1.62 9.76
N THR A 92 -3.41 2.45 9.10
CA THR A 92 -2.82 3.66 9.68
C THR A 92 -3.77 4.85 9.65
N LEU A 93 -4.99 4.69 9.13
CA LEU A 93 -5.97 5.75 9.02
C LEU A 93 -6.48 6.18 10.41
N VAL A 94 -6.66 7.48 10.60
CA VAL A 94 -7.34 8.03 11.78
C VAL A 94 -8.76 8.42 11.38
N THR A 95 -9.74 7.90 12.11
CA THR A 95 -11.18 8.12 11.92
C THR A 95 -11.85 8.20 13.29
N ASP A 96 -13.14 8.50 13.32
CA ASP A 96 -13.93 8.48 14.56
C ASP A 96 -13.95 7.08 15.20
N LYS A 97 -13.86 6.01 14.39
CA LYS A 97 -13.91 4.62 14.86
C LYS A 97 -12.55 4.04 15.23
N PHE A 98 -11.48 4.45 14.54
CA PHE A 98 -10.15 3.88 14.72
C PHE A 98 -9.06 4.93 14.70
N THR A 99 -8.07 4.76 15.56
CA THR A 99 -6.82 5.51 15.52
C THR A 99 -5.69 4.60 15.06
N GLY A 100 -5.29 4.73 13.80
CA GLY A 100 -4.17 4.00 13.21
C GLY A 100 -2.84 4.74 13.36
N LYS A 101 -1.74 3.98 13.45
CA LYS A 101 -0.37 4.49 13.50
C LYS A 101 0.54 3.63 12.64
N ASN A 102 1.33 4.29 11.79
CA ASN A 102 2.44 3.65 11.11
C ASN A 102 3.60 3.44 12.10
N ILE A 103 3.98 2.19 12.31
CA ILE A 103 5.11 1.79 13.17
C ILE A 103 6.21 1.07 12.37
N THR A 104 6.23 1.29 11.04
CA THR A 104 7.25 0.78 10.13
C THR A 104 8.64 1.27 10.53
N SER A 105 9.61 0.37 10.47
CA SER A 105 11.03 0.62 10.70
C SER A 105 11.86 0.23 9.46
N SER A 106 13.18 0.29 9.59
CA SER A 106 14.10 -0.25 8.58
C SER A 106 13.98 -1.77 8.41
N SER A 107 13.68 -2.50 9.48
CA SER A 107 13.64 -3.98 9.51
C SER A 107 12.26 -4.58 9.26
N ALA A 108 11.19 -3.84 9.51
CA ALA A 108 9.82 -4.36 9.40
C ALA A 108 8.84 -3.29 8.89
N MET A 109 7.84 -3.72 8.11
CA MET A 109 6.61 -2.95 7.93
C MET A 109 5.72 -3.20 9.14
N GLY A 110 5.09 -2.16 9.70
CA GLY A 110 4.20 -2.37 10.84
C GLY A 110 3.09 -1.33 10.97
N ILE A 111 1.96 -1.80 11.48
CA ILE A 111 0.76 -1.00 11.72
C ILE A 111 0.28 -1.31 13.14
N LYS A 112 -0.02 -0.27 13.91
CA LYS A 112 -0.80 -0.37 15.15
C LYS A 112 -2.12 0.36 14.95
N SER A 113 -3.21 -0.19 15.46
CA SER A 113 -4.52 0.46 15.44
C SER A 113 -5.26 0.20 16.72
N THR A 114 -6.00 1.21 17.17
CA THR A 114 -6.85 1.13 18.35
C THR A 114 -8.26 1.49 17.95
N ASP A 115 -9.22 0.64 18.34
CA ASP A 115 -10.65 0.95 18.25
C ASP A 115 -11.03 1.98 19.32
N ASN A 116 -11.63 3.09 18.90
CA ASN A 116 -11.87 4.23 19.78
C ASN A 116 -13.01 3.97 20.79
N GLU A 117 -13.90 3.04 20.50
CA GLU A 117 -15.08 2.72 21.32
C GLU A 117 -14.74 1.62 22.33
N THR A 118 -14.26 0.47 21.84
CA THR A 118 -13.93 -0.70 22.66
C THR A 118 -12.56 -0.62 23.32
N LYS A 119 -11.69 0.27 22.84
CA LYS A 119 -10.26 0.35 23.22
C LYS A 119 -9.49 -0.93 22.93
N TYR A 120 -9.93 -1.72 21.95
CA TYR A 120 -9.22 -2.92 21.52
C TYR A 120 -8.04 -2.50 20.63
N GLU A 121 -6.86 -2.96 20.99
CA GLU A 121 -5.65 -2.72 20.22
C GLU A 121 -5.33 -3.90 19.30
N ARG A 122 -4.79 -3.56 18.14
CA ARG A 122 -4.25 -4.51 17.17
C ARG A 122 -2.89 -3.99 16.70
N GLU A 123 -1.95 -4.90 16.53
CA GLU A 123 -0.64 -4.61 15.97
C GLU A 123 -0.24 -5.74 15.02
N VAL A 124 0.26 -5.38 13.84
CA VAL A 124 0.82 -6.32 12.87
C VAL A 124 2.16 -5.79 12.39
N LYS A 125 3.16 -6.68 12.33
CA LYS A 125 4.49 -6.43 11.78
C LYS A 125 4.82 -7.53 10.78
N ILE A 126 5.49 -7.14 9.70
CA ILE A 126 6.03 -8.06 8.69
C ILE A 126 7.51 -7.72 8.53
N ALA A 127 8.37 -8.67 8.87
CA ALA A 127 9.81 -8.54 8.70
C ALA A 127 10.15 -8.45 7.21
N ARG A 128 10.99 -7.48 6.82
CA ARG A 128 11.31 -7.23 5.40
C ARG A 128 12.21 -8.30 4.79
N GLU A 129 13.12 -8.87 5.58
CA GLU A 129 14.10 -9.84 5.12
C GLU A 129 13.56 -11.27 5.14
N SER A 130 12.97 -11.68 6.27
CA SER A 130 12.50 -13.06 6.47
C SER A 130 11.05 -13.29 6.04
N LEU A 131 10.29 -12.23 5.75
CA LEU A 131 8.83 -12.30 5.50
C LEU A 131 8.06 -13.01 6.62
N VAL A 132 8.55 -12.93 7.86
CA VAL A 132 7.81 -13.39 9.05
C VAL A 132 6.77 -12.35 9.42
N LEU A 133 5.52 -12.77 9.56
CA LEU A 133 4.44 -11.96 10.10
C LEU A 133 4.29 -12.23 11.59
N SER A 134 4.26 -11.18 12.39
CA SER A 134 3.92 -11.24 13.80
C SER A 134 2.88 -10.19 14.15
N GLY A 135 2.15 -10.42 15.24
CA GLY A 135 1.15 -9.47 15.66
C GLY A 135 0.51 -9.80 16.98
N SER A 136 -0.34 -8.88 17.40
CA SER A 136 -1.20 -9.05 18.56
C SER A 136 -2.56 -8.41 18.31
N THR A 137 -3.60 -8.98 18.92
CA THR A 137 -4.94 -8.42 18.91
C THR A 137 -5.61 -8.67 20.25
N ASP A 138 -6.27 -7.65 20.78
CA ASP A 138 -7.18 -7.82 21.90
C ASP A 138 -8.42 -8.60 21.41
N ILE A 139 -8.84 -9.59 22.19
CA ILE A 139 -10.01 -10.42 21.93
C ILE A 139 -10.86 -10.56 23.19
N LEU A 140 -12.13 -10.90 23.01
CA LEU A 140 -13.00 -11.27 24.11
C LEU A 140 -12.97 -12.79 24.30
N TYR A 141 -12.34 -13.25 25.37
CA TYR A 141 -12.33 -14.65 25.77
C TYR A 141 -13.11 -14.83 27.07
N ARG A 142 -14.20 -15.61 27.04
CA ARG A 142 -15.08 -15.83 28.20
C ARG A 142 -15.51 -14.51 28.89
N LYS A 143 -15.85 -13.50 28.11
CA LYS A 143 -16.23 -12.13 28.56
C LYS A 143 -15.08 -11.31 29.19
N GLN A 144 -13.86 -11.83 29.18
CA GLN A 144 -12.67 -11.11 29.59
C GLN A 144 -11.91 -10.62 28.35
N LYS A 145 -11.49 -9.36 28.37
CA LYS A 145 -10.57 -8.83 27.38
C LYS A 145 -9.19 -9.42 27.66
N VAL A 146 -8.64 -10.16 26.69
CA VAL A 146 -7.30 -10.76 26.75
C VAL A 146 -6.54 -10.47 25.47
N LYS A 147 -5.21 -10.52 25.52
CA LYS A 147 -4.37 -10.33 24.33
C LYS A 147 -4.02 -11.67 23.68
N ALA A 148 -4.35 -11.81 22.40
CA ALA A 148 -3.82 -12.88 21.56
C ALA A 148 -2.56 -12.38 20.86
N VAL A 149 -1.52 -13.20 20.82
CA VAL A 149 -0.29 -12.95 20.04
C VAL A 149 -0.12 -14.05 19.01
N PHE A 150 0.46 -13.72 17.85
CA PHE A 150 0.65 -14.67 16.77
C PHE A 150 1.89 -14.36 15.95
N GLU A 151 2.43 -15.40 15.34
CA GLU A 151 3.59 -15.35 14.46
C GLU A 151 3.52 -16.46 13.41
N GLY A 152 4.14 -16.24 12.26
CA GLY A 152 4.36 -17.28 11.28
C GLY A 152 5.07 -16.82 10.01
N ASP A 153 5.66 -17.78 9.31
CA ASP A 153 6.31 -17.56 8.03
C ASP A 153 5.28 -17.28 6.93
N CYS A 154 5.62 -16.35 6.05
CA CYS A 154 4.82 -16.01 4.88
C CYS A 154 5.52 -16.36 3.57
N LEU A 155 4.73 -16.77 2.60
CA LEU A 155 5.14 -16.98 1.22
C LEU A 155 4.37 -15.99 0.33
N ARG A 156 5.06 -15.41 -0.65
CA ARG A 156 4.42 -14.53 -1.62
C ARG A 156 3.39 -15.32 -2.42
N ASP A 157 2.17 -14.80 -2.51
CA ASP A 157 1.13 -15.41 -3.34
C ASP A 157 1.44 -15.02 -4.79
N SER A 158 1.95 -15.98 -5.57
CA SER A 158 2.35 -15.83 -6.98
C SER A 158 1.15 -15.72 -7.92
#